data_AF-A0A1J3D8M2-F1
#
_entry.id   AF-A0A1J3D8M2-F1
#
_cell.length_a   1.000
_cell.length_b   1.000
_cell.length_c   1.000
_cell.angle_alpha   90.00
_cell.angle_beta   90.00
_cell.angle_gamma   90.00
#
_symmetry.space_group_name_H-M   'P 1'
#
loop_
_entity.id
_entity.type
_entity.pdbx_description
1 polymer ?
#
loop_
_entity_poly.entity_id
_entity_poly.type
_entity_poly.pdbx_seq_one_letter_code
_entity_poly.pdbx_strand_id
1 'polypeptide(L)'
;MISTLELRPLANDTYIVQSGSLKLKFRMYLSNSTVNLRYPKDVYDRTWIPYFQPEWTQILTTANVSNQNHYDPPQAILKVAATPTILDAPLMINWTLENPDDQIYLYRHFAEIQDIKANDTREFDCVLNGEKINTQVFSPKYLQIQSMFTTIPRECKGGVCRMQLIRTQRSTLPPL
;
A
#
# COMPACT_ATOMS: atom_id res chain seq x y z
N MET A 1 25.77 21.98 -4.96
CA MET A 1 25.37 22.90 -3.89
C MET A 1 24.10 22.33 -3.26
N ILE A 2 24.06 22.15 -1.94
CA ILE A 2 22.89 21.64 -1.21
C ILE A 2 22.08 22.86 -0.75
N SER A 3 20.76 22.88 -1.01
CA SER A 3 19.88 23.97 -0.59
C SER A 3 19.34 23.80 0.82
N THR A 4 18.97 22.56 1.19
CA THR A 4 18.41 22.23 2.51
C THR A 4 18.77 20.79 2.89
N LEU A 5 18.96 20.55 4.19
CA LEU A 5 19.03 19.21 4.79
C LEU A 5 17.96 19.13 5.90
N GLU A 6 17.10 18.12 5.82
CA GLU A 6 16.06 17.89 6.82
C GLU A 6 16.29 16.55 7.52
N LEU A 7 16.19 16.56 8.85
CA LEU A 7 16.29 15.38 9.70
C LEU A 7 14.97 15.25 10.45
N ARG A 8 14.25 14.16 10.20
CA ARG A 8 12.96 13.87 10.84
C ARG A 8 13.06 12.55 11.60
N PRO A 9 12.84 12.55 12.92
CA PRO A 9 12.77 11.30 13.67
C PRO A 9 11.64 10.41 13.16
N LEU A 10 11.89 9.11 13.13
CA LEU A 10 10.92 8.06 12.83
C LEU A 10 10.97 7.02 13.95
N ALA A 11 9.86 6.33 14.22
CA ALA A 11 9.89 5.22 15.17
C ALA A 11 10.82 4.10 14.66
N ASN A 12 11.67 3.58 15.56
CA ASN A 12 12.75 2.64 15.23
C ASN A 12 12.26 1.33 14.59
N ASP A 13 10.99 0.97 14.79
CA ASP A 13 10.38 -0.26 14.31
C ASP A 13 9.47 -0.07 13.09
N THR A 14 9.55 1.10 12.44
CA THR A 14 8.72 1.38 11.27
C THR A 14 9.24 0.70 10.01
N TYR A 15 10.54 0.79 9.71
CA TYR A 15 11.12 0.21 8.51
C TYR A 15 12.32 -0.66 8.86
N ILE A 16 12.03 -1.88 9.32
CA ILE A 16 13.04 -2.83 9.75
C ILE A 16 13.68 -3.48 8.52
N VAL A 17 15.01 -3.44 8.46
CA VAL A 17 15.82 -4.10 7.43
C VAL A 17 16.81 -5.06 8.05
N GLN A 18 17.22 -6.07 7.28
CA GLN A 18 18.22 -7.03 7.73
C GLN A 18 19.62 -6.39 7.86
N SER A 19 19.96 -5.47 6.96
CA SER A 19 21.21 -4.72 6.98
C SER A 19 21.10 -3.43 6.15
N GLY A 20 22.00 -2.48 6.41
CA GLY A 20 22.13 -1.25 5.62
C GLY A 20 21.08 -0.18 5.92
N SER A 21 20.96 0.77 4.99
CA SER A 21 20.02 1.89 5.04
C SER A 21 19.02 1.83 3.89
N LEU A 22 17.80 2.33 4.10
CA LEU A 22 16.79 2.42 3.05
C LEU A 22 16.84 3.76 2.31
N LYS A 23 16.70 3.71 0.99
CA LYS A 23 16.33 4.85 0.16
C LYS A 23 14.85 4.74 -0.22
N LEU A 24 14.08 5.81 -0.01
CA LEU A 24 12.67 5.82 -0.41
C LEU A 24 12.56 5.83 -1.94
N LYS A 25 11.89 4.82 -2.53
CA LYS A 25 11.55 4.81 -3.94
C LYS A 25 10.28 5.62 -4.23
N PHE A 26 9.19 5.29 -3.55
CA PHE A 26 7.97 6.09 -3.54
C PHE A 26 7.15 5.76 -2.28
N ARG A 27 6.20 6.65 -1.96
CA ARG A 27 5.16 6.42 -0.98
C ARG A 27 3.87 7.01 -1.54
N MET A 28 2.85 6.17 -1.72
CA MET A 28 1.63 6.54 -2.40
C MET A 28 0.39 6.11 -1.63
N TYR A 29 -0.74 6.76 -1.90
CA TYR A 29 -2.06 6.34 -1.47
C TYR A 29 -3.00 6.27 -2.67
N LEU A 30 -3.94 5.33 -2.64
CA LEU A 30 -4.77 5.04 -3.81
C LEU A 30 -5.94 6.01 -3.88
N SER A 31 -5.74 7.13 -4.55
CA SER A 31 -6.73 8.19 -4.68
C SER A 31 -6.58 8.96 -5.99
N ASN A 32 -7.71 9.38 -6.57
CA ASN A 32 -7.77 10.25 -7.74
C ASN A 32 -7.55 11.75 -7.42
N SER A 33 -7.17 12.07 -6.18
CA SER A 33 -6.75 13.41 -5.77
C SER A 33 -5.51 13.88 -6.55
N THR A 34 -5.32 15.20 -6.62
CA THR A 34 -4.09 15.82 -7.15
C THR A 34 -3.19 16.37 -6.04
N VAL A 35 -3.59 16.21 -4.77
CA VAL A 35 -2.92 16.81 -3.62
C VAL A 35 -2.05 15.79 -2.90
N ASN A 36 -0.78 16.14 -2.70
CA ASN A 36 0.12 15.39 -1.83
C ASN A 36 -0.26 15.61 -0.36
N LEU A 37 -0.23 14.53 0.42
CA LEU A 37 -0.44 14.61 1.87
C LEU A 37 0.92 14.59 2.58
N ARG A 38 1.09 15.49 3.54
CA ARG A 38 2.31 15.65 4.34
C ARG A 38 1.95 16.26 5.70
N TYR A 39 2.92 16.79 6.46
CA TYR A 39 2.63 17.56 7.67
C TYR A 39 1.63 18.71 7.37
N PRO A 40 0.64 18.99 8.24
CA PRO A 40 0.41 18.40 9.57
C PRO A 40 -0.45 17.13 9.57
N LYS A 41 -0.78 16.56 8.41
CA LYS A 41 -1.59 15.32 8.33
C LYS A 41 -0.79 14.07 8.63
N ASP A 42 0.51 14.07 8.32
CA ASP A 42 1.46 13.02 8.72
C ASP A 42 2.40 13.58 9.80
N VAL A 43 2.40 12.96 10.97
CA VAL A 43 3.21 13.38 12.13
C VAL A 43 4.73 13.23 11.89
N TYR A 44 5.11 12.33 10.99
CA TYR A 44 6.50 12.11 10.59
C TYR A 44 6.90 12.95 9.37
N ASP A 45 6.02 13.85 8.92
CA ASP A 45 6.22 14.72 7.75
C ASP A 45 6.62 13.95 6.47
N ARG A 46 6.09 12.73 6.35
CA ARG A 46 6.25 11.89 5.17
C ARG A 46 5.31 12.37 4.07
N THR A 47 5.84 12.52 2.86
CA THR A 47 5.01 12.81 1.68
C THR A 47 4.35 11.53 1.17
N TRP A 48 3.05 11.63 0.95
CA TRP A 48 2.23 10.62 0.30
C TRP A 48 1.65 11.19 -0.99
N ILE A 49 1.94 10.52 -2.10
CA ILE A 49 1.56 10.96 -3.44
C ILE A 49 0.28 10.22 -3.84
N PRO A 50 -0.78 10.91 -4.31
CA PRO A 50 -1.96 10.22 -4.81
C PRO A 50 -1.61 9.44 -6.07
N TYR A 51 -2.08 8.21 -6.16
CA TYR A 51 -1.94 7.36 -7.34
C TYR A 51 -3.27 6.72 -7.67
N PHE A 52 -3.66 6.80 -8.95
CA PHE A 52 -4.91 6.25 -9.43
C PHE A 52 -4.77 5.80 -10.89
N GLN A 53 -5.57 4.83 -11.31
CA GLN A 53 -5.63 4.35 -12.68
C GLN A 53 -7.05 4.47 -13.22
N PRO A 54 -7.25 4.72 -14.53
CA PRO A 54 -8.58 4.83 -15.13
C PRO A 54 -9.46 3.59 -14.93
N GLU A 55 -8.87 2.40 -14.81
CA GLU A 55 -9.57 1.13 -14.65
C GLU A 55 -10.01 0.86 -13.21
N TRP A 56 -9.80 1.83 -12.30
CA TRP A 56 -10.15 1.70 -10.89
C TRP A 56 -11.35 2.56 -10.52
N THR A 57 -12.04 2.13 -9.47
CA THR A 57 -13.09 2.87 -8.79
C THR A 57 -12.57 3.29 -7.42
N GLN A 58 -12.65 4.59 -7.10
CA GLN A 58 -12.28 5.10 -5.79
C GLN A 58 -13.40 4.81 -4.80
N ILE A 59 -13.04 4.33 -3.62
CA ILE A 59 -13.94 4.12 -2.49
C ILE A 59 -13.48 4.99 -1.31
N LEU A 60 -14.47 5.49 -0.55
CA LEU A 60 -14.27 6.48 0.50
C LEU A 60 -15.08 6.07 1.73
N THR A 61 -14.59 6.42 2.90
CA THR A 61 -15.36 6.36 4.16
C THR A 61 -15.21 7.65 4.94
N THR A 62 -16.26 8.02 5.68
CA THR A 62 -16.20 9.14 6.64
C THR A 62 -15.78 8.66 8.03
N ALA A 63 -15.92 7.37 8.32
CA ALA A 63 -15.55 6.77 9.60
C ALA A 63 -14.04 6.80 9.82
N ASN A 64 -13.61 6.83 11.08
CA ASN A 64 -12.19 6.73 11.41
C ASN A 64 -11.74 5.27 11.26
N VAL A 65 -10.54 5.09 10.72
CA VAL A 65 -9.91 3.76 10.63
C VAL A 65 -8.97 3.62 11.81
N SER A 66 -9.23 2.64 12.65
CA SER A 66 -8.37 2.36 13.79
C SER A 66 -6.97 1.97 13.32
N ASN A 67 -5.96 2.57 13.96
CA ASN A 67 -4.57 2.27 13.72
C ASN A 67 -3.82 2.11 15.03
N GLN A 68 -3.27 0.91 15.25
CA GLN A 68 -2.47 0.57 16.42
C GLN A 68 -1.01 0.23 16.04
N ASN A 69 -0.64 0.41 14.77
CA ASN A 69 0.71 0.13 14.30
C ASN A 69 1.59 1.39 14.33
N HIS A 70 2.89 1.20 14.44
CA HIS A 70 3.86 2.29 14.54
C HIS A 70 4.16 3.01 13.22
N TYR A 71 3.63 2.50 12.10
CA TYR A 71 3.71 3.20 10.81
C TYR A 71 2.89 4.49 10.80
N ASP A 72 1.86 4.59 11.62
CA ASP A 72 0.99 5.76 11.74
C ASP A 72 0.64 6.47 10.41
N PRO A 73 0.07 5.79 9.39
CA PRO A 73 -0.35 6.49 8.18
C PRO A 73 -1.49 7.48 8.50
N PRO A 74 -1.49 8.67 7.88
CA PRO A 74 -2.54 9.68 8.08
C PRO A 74 -3.96 9.14 7.93
N GLN A 75 -4.88 9.56 8.80
CA GLN A 75 -6.30 9.20 8.68
C GLN A 75 -6.90 9.55 7.31
N ALA A 76 -6.47 10.66 6.70
CA ALA A 76 -6.90 11.06 5.36
C ALA A 76 -6.55 10.02 4.27
N ILE A 77 -5.50 9.21 4.49
CA ILE A 77 -5.09 8.13 3.59
C ILE A 77 -5.87 6.87 3.87
N LEU A 78 -6.06 6.53 5.15
CA LEU A 78 -6.78 5.31 5.54
C LEU A 78 -8.25 5.33 5.12
N LYS A 79 -8.83 6.51 4.93
CA LYS A 79 -10.23 6.70 4.52
C LYS A 79 -10.48 6.59 3.02
N VAL A 80 -9.44 6.35 2.22
CA VAL A 80 -9.51 6.27 0.76
C VAL A 80 -8.83 5.00 0.28
N ALA A 81 -9.48 4.28 -0.63
CA ALA A 81 -8.90 3.15 -1.32
C ALA A 81 -9.38 3.10 -2.77
N ALA A 82 -8.84 2.17 -3.55
CA ALA A 82 -9.25 1.93 -4.93
C ALA A 82 -9.54 0.45 -5.12
N THR A 83 -10.53 0.13 -5.94
CA THR A 83 -10.81 -1.24 -6.37
C THR A 83 -10.79 -1.31 -7.90
N PRO A 84 -10.39 -2.43 -8.52
CA PRO A 84 -10.64 -2.66 -9.92
C PRO A 84 -12.13 -2.47 -10.26
N THR A 85 -12.43 -1.77 -11.35
CA THR A 85 -13.81 -1.56 -11.82
C THR A 85 -14.43 -2.87 -12.33
N ILE A 86 -13.58 -3.77 -12.86
CA ILE A 86 -13.98 -5.12 -13.28
C ILE A 86 -13.71 -6.09 -12.13
N LEU A 87 -14.73 -6.87 -11.74
CA LEU A 87 -14.69 -7.75 -10.56
C LEU A 87 -13.49 -8.72 -10.54
N ASP A 88 -13.22 -9.36 -11.68
CA ASP A 88 -12.16 -10.36 -11.80
C ASP A 88 -10.81 -9.79 -12.23
N ALA A 89 -10.73 -8.47 -12.45
CA ALA A 89 -9.46 -7.83 -12.77
C ALA A 89 -8.60 -7.68 -11.51
N PRO A 90 -7.28 -7.88 -11.61
CA PRO A 90 -6.38 -7.58 -10.51
C PRO A 90 -6.22 -6.06 -10.32
N LEU A 91 -5.99 -5.62 -9.09
CA LEU A 91 -5.47 -4.27 -8.84
C LEU A 91 -3.97 -4.31 -9.11
N MET A 92 -3.48 -3.53 -10.08
CA MET A 92 -2.10 -3.62 -10.54
C MET A 92 -1.36 -2.29 -10.44
N ILE A 93 -0.16 -2.31 -9.85
CA ILE A 93 0.74 -1.16 -9.79
C ILE A 93 2.08 -1.57 -10.41
N ASN A 94 2.56 -0.79 -11.38
CA ASN A 94 3.83 -1.02 -12.06
C ASN A 94 4.79 0.13 -11.78
N TRP A 95 6.06 -0.17 -11.60
CA TRP A 95 7.13 0.83 -11.50
C TRP A 95 8.47 0.26 -11.97
N THR A 96 9.40 1.15 -12.28
CA THR A 96 10.77 0.79 -12.63
C THR A 96 11.73 1.14 -11.51
N LEU A 97 12.75 0.31 -11.32
CA LEU A 97 13.85 0.55 -10.40
C LEU A 97 14.84 1.56 -11.00
N GLU A 98 15.67 2.17 -10.15
CA GLU A 98 16.75 3.04 -10.64
C GLU A 98 17.89 2.18 -11.20
N ASN A 99 18.27 1.13 -10.46
CA ASN A 99 19.14 0.08 -10.96
C ASN A 99 18.36 -1.25 -11.02
N PRO A 100 18.52 -2.05 -12.09
CA PRO A 100 17.84 -3.34 -12.22
C PRO A 100 18.12 -4.34 -11.09
N ASP A 101 19.27 -4.21 -10.43
CA ASP A 101 19.72 -5.08 -9.34
C ASP A 101 19.33 -4.54 -7.94
N ASP A 102 18.65 -3.38 -7.87
CA ASP A 102 18.17 -2.84 -6.59
C ASP A 102 17.18 -3.82 -5.95
N GLN A 103 17.39 -4.10 -4.67
CA GLN A 103 16.44 -4.87 -3.88
C GLN A 103 15.45 -3.95 -3.16
N ILE A 104 14.20 -4.38 -3.06
CA ILE A 104 13.11 -3.58 -2.50
C ILE A 104 12.45 -4.23 -1.29
N TYR A 105 12.09 -3.37 -0.33
CA TYR A 105 11.14 -3.71 0.71
C TYR A 105 9.81 -3.06 0.38
N LEU A 106 8.74 -3.84 0.44
CA LEU A 106 7.39 -3.36 0.18
C LEU A 106 6.59 -3.34 1.48
N TYR A 107 5.94 -2.21 1.74
CA TYR A 107 5.03 -2.01 2.86
C TYR A 107 3.67 -1.64 2.27
N ARG A 108 2.62 -2.37 2.68
CA ARG A 108 1.26 -2.20 2.17
C ARG A 108 0.30 -2.13 3.35
N HIS A 109 -0.61 -1.18 3.30
CA HIS A 109 -1.53 -0.85 4.38
C HIS A 109 -2.96 -1.03 3.87
N PHE A 110 -3.70 -1.93 4.48
CA PHE A 110 -5.07 -2.27 4.05
C PHE A 110 -6.05 -2.11 5.20
N ALA A 111 -7.26 -1.66 4.90
CA ALA A 111 -8.41 -1.72 5.78
C ALA A 111 -9.65 -1.90 4.92
N GLU A 112 -10.62 -2.69 5.37
CA GLU A 112 -11.94 -2.69 4.73
C GLU A 112 -12.67 -1.43 5.19
N ILE A 113 -13.03 -0.57 4.24
CA ILE A 113 -13.62 0.75 4.52
C ILE A 113 -15.08 0.84 4.05
N GLN A 114 -15.56 -0.17 3.31
CA GLN A 114 -16.95 -0.32 2.94
C GLN A 114 -17.65 -1.16 4.01
N ASP A 115 -18.88 -0.78 4.34
CA ASP A 115 -19.76 -1.64 5.12
C ASP A 115 -20.31 -2.73 4.18
N ILE A 116 -19.64 -3.88 4.18
CA ILE A 116 -19.97 -5.02 3.30
C ILE A 116 -21.04 -5.89 3.96
N LYS A 117 -21.92 -6.49 3.16
CA LYS A 117 -22.98 -7.36 3.69
C LYS A 117 -22.38 -8.61 4.34
N ALA A 118 -23.09 -9.21 5.29
CA ALA A 118 -22.64 -10.42 5.99
C ALA A 118 -22.26 -11.60 5.08
N ASN A 119 -22.85 -11.67 3.88
CA ASN A 119 -22.57 -12.71 2.88
C ASN A 119 -21.50 -12.30 1.85
N ASP A 120 -21.07 -11.04 1.87
CA ASP A 120 -20.00 -10.55 1.01
C ASP A 120 -18.65 -10.75 1.68
N THR A 121 -17.66 -11.10 0.88
CA THR A 121 -16.30 -11.33 1.35
C THR A 121 -15.31 -10.62 0.45
N ARG A 122 -14.25 -10.08 1.07
CA ARG A 122 -13.08 -9.58 0.35
C ARG A 122 -11.85 -10.36 0.76
N GLU A 123 -11.33 -11.12 -0.19
CA GLU A 123 -10.14 -11.93 -0.02
C GLU A 123 -9.27 -11.87 -1.28
N PHE A 124 -7.98 -11.64 -1.10
CA PHE A 124 -7.05 -11.55 -2.21
C PHE A 124 -5.63 -12.00 -1.87
N ASP A 125 -4.89 -12.33 -2.92
CA ASP A 125 -3.47 -12.63 -2.88
C ASP A 125 -2.64 -11.44 -3.34
N CYS A 126 -1.49 -11.26 -2.70
CA CYS A 126 -0.48 -10.28 -3.05
C CYS A 126 0.60 -10.95 -3.89
N VAL A 127 0.78 -10.50 -5.13
CA VAL A 127 1.73 -11.07 -6.08
C VAL A 127 2.68 -9.98 -6.58
N LEU A 128 3.98 -10.26 -6.57
CA LEU A 128 5.02 -9.40 -7.14
C LEU A 128 5.71 -10.16 -8.26
N ASN A 129 5.66 -9.64 -9.49
CA ASN A 129 6.28 -10.25 -10.67
C ASN A 129 5.92 -11.73 -10.88
N GLY A 130 4.67 -12.11 -10.57
CA GLY A 130 4.19 -13.49 -10.69
C GLY A 130 4.44 -14.36 -9.45
N GLU A 131 5.21 -13.89 -8.47
CA GLU A 131 5.47 -14.61 -7.22
C GLU A 131 4.56 -14.11 -6.09
N LYS A 132 3.91 -15.03 -5.39
CA LYS A 132 3.08 -14.71 -4.23
C LYS A 132 3.96 -14.28 -3.05
N ILE A 133 3.67 -13.11 -2.46
CA ILE A 133 4.47 -12.51 -1.38
C ILE A 133 3.79 -12.54 0.00
N ASN A 134 2.50 -12.93 0.06
CA ASN A 134 1.79 -13.24 1.29
C ASN A 134 1.79 -14.75 1.56
N THR A 135 2.01 -15.15 2.82
CA THR A 135 2.01 -16.58 3.23
C THR A 135 0.60 -17.17 3.27
N GLN A 136 -0.39 -16.36 3.65
CA GLN A 136 -1.81 -16.73 3.73
C GLN A 136 -2.63 -15.74 2.92
N VAL A 137 -3.77 -16.20 2.40
CA VAL A 137 -4.77 -15.33 1.76
C VAL A 137 -5.11 -14.18 2.68
N PHE A 138 -5.13 -12.97 2.14
CA PHE A 138 -5.36 -11.78 2.93
C PHE A 138 -6.82 -11.36 2.86
N SER A 139 -7.41 -11.10 4.03
CA SER A 139 -8.73 -10.48 4.17
C SER A 139 -8.61 -9.26 5.08
N PRO A 140 -8.90 -8.05 4.59
CA PRO A 140 -8.80 -6.83 5.38
C PRO A 140 -9.92 -6.76 6.44
N LYS A 141 -9.60 -6.23 7.61
CA LYS A 141 -10.58 -6.00 8.69
C LYS A 141 -11.31 -4.67 8.53
N TYR A 142 -12.60 -4.66 8.88
CA TYR A 142 -13.44 -3.47 8.83
C TYR A 142 -12.93 -2.37 9.76
N LEU A 143 -12.65 -1.19 9.20
CA LEU A 143 -12.13 0.00 9.86
C LEU A 143 -10.93 -0.26 10.78
N GLN A 144 -10.11 -1.26 10.43
CA GLN A 144 -8.89 -1.58 11.15
C GLN A 144 -7.76 -1.83 10.15
N ILE A 145 -6.72 -1.01 10.22
CA ILE A 145 -5.55 -1.18 9.37
C ILE A 145 -4.79 -2.46 9.73
N GLN A 146 -4.40 -3.18 8.70
CA GLN A 146 -3.43 -4.25 8.73
C GLN A 146 -2.29 -3.91 7.77
N SER A 147 -1.08 -3.91 8.30
CA SER A 147 0.14 -3.61 7.55
C SER A 147 0.86 -4.89 7.21
N MET A 148 1.08 -5.12 5.91
CA MET A 148 1.87 -6.24 5.41
C MET A 148 3.19 -5.72 4.85
N PHE A 149 4.27 -6.43 5.15
CA PHE A 149 5.59 -6.08 4.67
C PHE A 149 6.37 -7.31 4.22
N THR A 150 7.36 -7.10 3.36
CA THR A 150 8.31 -8.15 2.97
C THR A 150 9.44 -8.22 4.00
N THR A 151 9.63 -9.36 4.66
CA THR A 151 10.72 -9.59 5.64
C THR A 151 12.08 -9.87 4.98
N ILE A 152 12.05 -10.34 3.74
CA ILE A 152 13.21 -10.57 2.89
C ILE A 152 13.08 -9.59 1.71
N PRO A 153 14.14 -8.86 1.35
CA PRO A 153 14.10 -7.93 0.24
C PRO A 153 13.78 -8.69 -1.06
N ARG A 154 13.07 -8.04 -1.97
CA ARG A 154 12.64 -8.61 -3.24
C ARG A 154 13.40 -7.99 -4.39
N GLU A 155 13.63 -8.77 -5.43
CA GLU A 155 14.25 -8.32 -6.67
C GLU A 155 13.21 -8.31 -7.78
N CYS A 156 13.35 -7.37 -8.71
CA CYS A 156 12.53 -7.30 -9.90
C CYS A 156 13.43 -7.48 -11.11
N LYS A 157 13.58 -8.73 -11.58
CA LYS A 157 14.43 -9.05 -12.73
C LYS A 157 14.13 -8.13 -13.92
N GLY A 158 15.17 -7.51 -14.46
CA GLY A 158 15.06 -6.53 -15.55
C GLY A 158 14.62 -5.13 -15.10
N GLY A 159 14.60 -4.84 -13.79
CA GLY A 159 14.29 -3.52 -13.24
C GLY A 159 12.83 -3.12 -13.29
N VAL A 160 11.92 -4.00 -13.71
CA VAL A 160 10.48 -3.74 -13.80
C VAL A 160 9.74 -4.53 -12.73
N CYS A 161 9.08 -3.81 -11.83
CA CYS A 161 8.25 -4.39 -10.79
C CYS A 161 6.76 -4.24 -11.13
N ARG A 162 6.01 -5.30 -10.90
CA ARG A 162 4.56 -5.40 -11.04
C ARG A 162 3.98 -6.00 -9.77
N MET A 163 3.33 -5.16 -8.97
CA MET A 163 2.51 -5.61 -7.84
C MET A 163 1.08 -5.84 -8.31
N GLN A 164 0.50 -6.96 -7.91
CA GLN A 164 -0.88 -7.31 -8.18
C GLN A 164 -1.57 -7.74 -6.89
N LEU A 165 -2.80 -7.29 -6.70
CA LEU A 165 -3.76 -7.87 -5.78
C LEU A 165 -4.73 -8.69 -6.61
N ILE A 166 -4.87 -9.98 -6.31
CA ILE A 166 -5.65 -10.92 -7.12
C ILE A 166 -6.78 -11.48 -6.27
N ARG A 167 -8.02 -11.25 -6.70
CA ARG A 167 -9.23 -11.79 -6.06
C ARG A 167 -9.13 -13.32 -5.94
N THR A 168 -9.44 -13.88 -4.78
CA THR A 168 -9.58 -15.34 -4.65
C THR A 168 -10.95 -15.80 -5.14
N GLN A 169 -11.10 -17.09 -5.46
CA GLN A 169 -12.39 -17.66 -5.87
C GLN A 169 -13.48 -17.54 -4.78
N ARG A 170 -13.11 -17.39 -3.50
CA ARG A 170 -14.04 -17.25 -2.38
C ARG A 170 -14.58 -15.84 -2.20
N SER A 171 -13.81 -14.83 -2.62
CA SER A 171 -14.14 -13.41 -2.48
C SER A 171 -15.34 -13.06 -3.35
N THR A 172 -16.35 -12.35 -2.86
CA THR A 172 -17.43 -11.81 -3.71
C THR A 172 -17.12 -10.42 -4.24
N LEU A 173 -16.14 -9.74 -3.63
CA LEU A 173 -15.73 -8.38 -3.95
C LEU A 173 -14.33 -8.36 -4.63
N PRO A 174 -14.03 -7.32 -5.43
CA PRO A 174 -12.70 -7.14 -6.00
C PRO A 174 -11.65 -6.85 -4.91
N PRO A 175 -10.35 -6.94 -5.17
CA PRO A 175 -9.34 -6.48 -4.21
C PRO A 175 -9.42 -4.96 -3.97
N LEU A 176 -8.84 -4.49 -2.86
CA LEU A 176 -8.70 -3.05 -2.51
C LEU A 176 -7.28 -2.73 -2.05
#